data_AF-A0A7S2JHM6-F1
#
_entry.id   AF-A0A7S2JHM6-F1
#
_cell.length_a   1.000
_cell.length_b   1.000
_cell.length_c   1.000
_cell.angle_alpha   90.00
_cell.angle_beta   90.00
_cell.angle_gamma   90.00
#
_symmetry.space_group_name_H-M   'P 1'
#
loop_
_entity.id
_entity.type
_entity.pdbx_description
1 polymer ?
#
loop_
_entity_poly.entity_id
_entity_poly.type
_entity_poly.pdbx_seq_one_letter_code
_entity_poly.pdbx_strand_id
1 'polypeptide(L)'
;VLWALTELAIIGSDIQEVIGGAIGFQLLLGIPLSAGVLLTAGAAFAFLFLERFGTRPLELFFGALILILAFSMGGLFALIKPDAEAVLDGLFLPRLPASAMSQAVGMVGCIIMPHNLFLHSALVQSRVIEPGQEREAITLYSIESTAAIATSVLINTCVVAVFARGFFGSSQAGAIGLRNAGSFLGEAYGEPLRIIWALGLCAAGQSSTMTGAYAGQWVMQGYLQLKVKPWKRAIITRSMALVPCLLVSFYFGGNSGGLDELNSYLNILQSLVLPFAVVPLLSFAGSRGIMGDLALSASSKALAWCATGLVMAANVYLFIEQTGGVVTAGLVLGLLTYIAGVAFVALTPELPPDAAMRA
;
A
#
# COMPACT_ATOMS: atom_id res chain seq x y z
N VAL A 1 -16.86 1.64 14.38
CA VAL A 1 -16.30 0.36 13.89
C VAL A 1 -15.46 0.57 12.62
N LEU A 2 -16.02 1.06 11.51
CA LEU A 2 -15.28 1.31 10.26
C LEU A 2 -14.02 2.17 10.47
N TRP A 3 -14.14 3.28 11.20
CA TRP A 3 -12.97 4.09 11.59
C TRP A 3 -11.84 3.25 12.23
N ALA A 4 -12.17 2.41 13.21
CA ALA A 4 -11.17 1.64 13.93
C ALA A 4 -10.50 0.60 13.01
N LEU A 5 -11.25 -0.03 12.11
CA LEU A 5 -10.71 -0.97 11.12
C LEU A 5 -9.76 -0.25 10.14
N THR A 6 -10.15 0.92 9.63
CA THR A 6 -9.31 1.70 8.73
C THR A 6 -8.08 2.25 9.43
N GLU A 7 -8.19 2.70 10.69
CA GLU A 7 -7.05 3.16 11.48
C GLU A 7 -6.06 2.01 11.74
N LEU A 8 -6.55 0.81 12.03
CA LEU A 8 -5.72 -0.39 12.16
C LEU A 8 -4.99 -0.71 10.86
N ALA A 9 -5.64 -0.59 9.70
CA ALA A 9 -4.99 -0.76 8.40
C ALA A 9 -3.94 0.33 8.14
N ILE A 10 -4.18 1.57 8.52
CA ILE A 10 -3.19 2.65 8.40
C ILE A 10 -1.97 2.35 9.27
N ILE A 11 -2.18 1.98 10.54
CA ILE A 11 -1.09 1.60 11.46
C ILE A 11 -0.34 0.39 10.92
N GLY A 12 -1.05 -0.59 10.36
CA GLY A 12 -0.43 -1.78 9.80
C GLY A 12 0.48 -1.46 8.60
N SER A 13 0.02 -0.58 7.71
CA SER A 13 0.84 -0.06 6.60
C SER A 13 2.05 0.71 7.13
N ASP A 14 1.83 1.61 8.08
CA ASP A 14 2.85 2.41 8.74
C ASP A 14 3.99 1.54 9.30
N ILE A 15 3.65 0.41 9.93
CA ILE A 15 4.65 -0.57 10.40
C ILE A 15 5.47 -1.14 9.24
N GLN A 16 4.86 -1.54 8.12
CA GLN A 16 5.58 -2.05 6.94
C GLN A 16 6.53 -0.99 6.35
N GLU A 17 6.11 0.27 6.35
CA GLU A 17 6.88 1.41 5.86
C GLU A 17 8.10 1.70 6.74
N VAL A 18 7.91 1.66 8.06
CA VAL A 18 8.98 1.81 9.05
C VAL A 18 10.00 0.68 8.87
N ILE A 19 9.56 -0.56 8.66
CA ILE A 19 10.45 -1.70 8.42
C ILE A 19 11.26 -1.48 7.14
N GLY A 20 10.61 -1.14 6.03
CA GLY A 20 11.28 -0.87 4.76
C GLY A 20 12.31 0.27 4.86
N GLY A 21 11.90 1.41 5.43
CA GLY A 21 12.79 2.55 5.64
C GLY A 21 13.97 2.24 6.57
N ALA A 22 13.74 1.49 7.64
CA ALA A 22 14.80 1.08 8.57
C ALA A 22 15.81 0.13 7.92
N ILE A 23 15.35 -0.81 7.09
CA ILE A 23 16.21 -1.70 6.29
C ILE A 23 17.01 -0.87 5.28
N GLY A 24 16.39 0.11 4.63
CA GLY A 24 17.09 1.03 3.73
C GLY A 24 18.22 1.79 4.45
N PHE A 25 17.95 2.37 5.62
CA PHE A 25 18.97 3.05 6.42
C PHE A 25 20.07 2.10 6.92
N GLN A 26 19.69 0.89 7.31
CA GLN A 26 20.65 -0.16 7.70
C GLN A 26 21.62 -0.48 6.55
N LEU A 27 21.11 -0.63 5.33
CA LEU A 27 21.92 -0.94 4.16
C LEU A 27 22.80 0.26 3.72
N LEU A 28 22.33 1.50 3.87
CA LEU A 28 23.10 2.70 3.50
C LEU A 28 24.17 3.08 4.52
N LEU A 29 23.83 3.03 5.81
CA LEU A 29 24.67 3.57 6.88
C LEU A 29 25.41 2.48 7.66
N GLY A 30 25.10 1.20 7.41
CA GLY A 30 25.67 0.07 8.16
C GLY A 30 25.27 0.04 9.63
N ILE A 31 24.18 0.71 10.00
CA ILE A 31 23.70 0.83 11.38
C ILE A 31 22.82 -0.36 11.78
N PRO A 32 22.67 -0.67 13.09
CA PRO A 32 21.69 -1.66 13.53
C PRO A 32 20.27 -1.24 13.17
N LEU A 33 19.42 -2.23 12.91
CA LEU A 33 18.02 -2.00 12.52
C LEU A 33 17.26 -1.12 13.53
N SER A 34 17.49 -1.29 14.82
CA SER A 34 16.85 -0.47 15.86
C SER A 34 17.20 1.01 15.71
N ALA A 35 18.43 1.34 15.33
CA ALA A 35 18.83 2.70 14.99
C ALA A 35 18.17 3.17 13.68
N GLY A 36 18.02 2.28 12.69
CA GLY A 36 17.26 2.56 11.46
C GLY A 36 15.80 2.91 11.75
N VAL A 37 15.14 2.17 12.64
CA VAL A 37 13.76 2.47 13.08
C VAL A 37 13.69 3.84 13.77
N LEU A 38 14.64 4.17 14.64
CA LEU A 38 14.70 5.51 15.25
C LEU A 38 14.94 6.62 14.22
N LEU A 39 15.74 6.37 13.19
CA LEU A 39 15.93 7.33 12.08
C LEU A 39 14.64 7.54 11.28
N THR A 40 13.87 6.49 11.01
CA THR A 40 12.56 6.66 10.36
C THR A 40 11.59 7.49 11.20
N ALA A 41 11.65 7.38 12.54
CA ALA A 41 10.90 8.25 13.43
C ALA A 41 11.32 9.73 13.28
N GLY A 42 12.63 9.98 13.27
CA GLY A 42 13.19 11.32 13.02
C GLY A 42 12.76 11.90 11.67
N ALA A 43 12.75 11.08 10.62
CA ALA A 43 12.30 11.49 9.30
C ALA A 43 10.78 11.80 9.25
N ALA A 44 9.95 11.07 10.01
CA ALA A 44 8.55 11.40 10.18
C ALA A 44 8.33 12.73 10.92
N PHE A 45 9.19 13.09 11.89
CA PHE A 45 9.17 14.42 12.50
C PHE A 45 9.60 15.52 11.52
N ALA A 46 10.56 15.24 10.64
CA ALA A 46 10.95 16.16 9.58
C ALA A 46 9.77 16.42 8.62
N PHE A 47 8.96 15.40 8.33
CA PHE A 47 7.71 15.59 7.58
C PHE A 47 6.74 16.55 8.28
N LEU A 48 6.51 16.40 9.59
CA LEU A 48 5.67 17.33 10.35
C LEU A 48 6.18 18.77 10.34
N PHE A 49 7.50 18.93 10.30
CA PHE A 49 8.12 20.23 10.14
C PHE A 49 7.87 20.81 8.73
N LEU A 50 7.99 19.98 7.69
CA LEU A 50 7.70 20.33 6.30
C LEU A 50 6.24 20.72 6.06
N GLU A 51 5.29 20.02 6.70
CA GLU A 51 3.86 20.34 6.63
C GLU A 51 3.55 21.79 7.05
N ARG A 52 4.36 22.35 7.97
CA ARG A 52 4.24 23.74 8.43
C ARG A 52 4.44 24.78 7.31
N PHE A 53 5.14 24.42 6.23
CA PHE A 53 5.44 25.31 5.10
C PHE A 53 4.36 25.28 4.00
N GLY A 54 3.28 24.53 4.18
CA GLY A 54 2.15 24.44 3.25
C GLY A 54 2.24 23.28 2.26
N THR A 55 1.27 23.21 1.34
CA THR A 55 1.05 22.04 0.46
C THR A 55 2.07 21.92 -0.68
N ARG A 56 2.48 23.02 -1.31
CA ARG A 56 3.43 23.02 -2.44
C ARG A 56 4.81 22.40 -2.14
N PRO A 57 5.53 22.79 -1.07
CA PRO A 57 6.83 22.17 -0.77
C PRO A 57 6.69 20.68 -0.44
N LEU A 58 5.53 20.29 0.09
CA LEU A 58 5.23 18.91 0.40
C LEU A 58 5.02 18.04 -0.85
N GLU A 59 4.25 18.55 -1.81
CA GLU A 59 4.05 17.93 -3.12
C GLU A 59 5.38 17.74 -3.85
N LEU A 60 6.26 18.76 -3.81
CA LEU A 60 7.59 18.68 -4.42
C LEU A 60 8.46 17.62 -3.72
N PHE A 61 8.44 17.58 -2.39
CA PHE A 61 9.19 16.58 -1.63
C PHE A 61 8.70 15.15 -1.94
N PHE A 62 7.38 14.94 -1.98
CA PHE A 62 6.77 13.67 -2.37
C PHE A 62 7.14 13.26 -3.80
N GLY A 63 7.03 14.20 -4.75
CA GLY A 63 7.46 13.98 -6.13
C GLY A 63 8.94 13.62 -6.24
N ALA A 64 9.81 14.25 -5.44
CA ALA A 64 11.22 13.90 -5.39
C ALA A 64 11.46 12.47 -4.87
N LEU A 65 10.74 12.02 -3.84
CA LEU A 65 10.84 10.64 -3.33
C LEU A 65 10.39 9.61 -4.37
N ILE A 66 9.28 9.86 -5.08
CA ILE A 66 8.82 8.99 -6.17
C ILE A 66 9.85 8.94 -7.29
N LEU A 67 10.44 10.09 -7.67
CA LEU A 67 11.49 10.12 -8.68
C LEU A 67 12.73 9.34 -8.24
N ILE A 68 13.16 9.48 -6.99
CA ILE A 68 14.28 8.69 -6.44
C ILE A 68 13.96 7.20 -6.53
N LEU A 69 12.75 6.77 -6.16
CA LEU A 69 12.33 5.37 -6.26
C LEU A 69 12.36 4.90 -7.73
N ALA A 70 11.75 5.65 -8.64
CA ALA A 70 11.68 5.31 -10.06
C ALA A 70 13.08 5.23 -10.70
N PHE A 71 13.95 6.21 -10.45
CA PHE A 71 15.33 6.20 -10.95
C PHE A 71 16.18 5.10 -10.31
N SER A 72 15.94 4.77 -9.04
CA SER A 72 16.66 3.68 -8.38
C SER A 72 16.30 2.33 -8.98
N MET A 73 15.01 2.02 -9.09
CA MET A 73 14.55 0.73 -9.63
C MET A 73 14.79 0.62 -11.14
N GLY A 74 14.53 1.70 -11.89
CA GLY A 74 14.84 1.78 -13.31
C GLY A 74 16.35 1.74 -13.59
N GLY A 75 17.16 2.36 -12.72
CA GLY A 75 18.62 2.31 -12.78
C GLY A 75 19.17 0.90 -12.55
N LEU A 76 18.64 0.17 -11.56
CA LEU A 76 18.97 -1.24 -11.35
C LEU A 76 18.66 -2.08 -12.59
N PHE A 77 17.48 -1.88 -13.18
CA PHE A 77 17.08 -2.56 -14.41
C PHE A 77 18.05 -2.24 -15.57
N ALA A 78 18.40 -0.97 -15.77
CA ALA A 78 19.30 -0.54 -16.84
C ALA A 78 20.75 -1.08 -16.66
N LEU A 79 21.23 -1.17 -15.41
CA LEU A 79 22.57 -1.66 -15.11
C LEU A 79 22.69 -3.18 -15.19
N ILE A 80 21.70 -3.91 -14.67
CA ILE A 80 21.69 -5.38 -14.64
C ILE A 80 21.36 -5.96 -16.03
N LYS A 81 20.68 -5.18 -16.87
CA LYS A 81 20.26 -5.55 -18.23
C LYS A 81 19.51 -6.90 -18.27
N PRO A 82 18.34 -7.01 -17.61
CA PRO A 82 17.42 -8.13 -17.85
C PRO A 82 17.05 -8.22 -19.33
N ASP A 83 16.66 -9.42 -19.77
CA ASP A 83 16.19 -9.63 -21.14
C ASP A 83 14.86 -8.87 -21.36
N ALA A 84 14.94 -7.78 -22.12
CA ALA A 84 13.80 -6.90 -22.37
C ALA A 84 12.71 -7.59 -23.20
N GLU A 85 13.08 -8.49 -24.11
CA GLU A 85 12.12 -9.22 -24.94
C GLU A 85 11.31 -10.17 -24.05
N ALA A 86 11.98 -10.96 -23.20
CA ALA A 86 11.32 -11.83 -22.24
C ALA A 86 10.43 -11.06 -21.23
N VAL A 87 10.84 -9.85 -20.82
CA VAL A 87 10.04 -9.00 -19.93
C VAL A 87 8.78 -8.48 -20.64
N LEU A 88 8.90 -8.04 -21.90
CA LEU A 88 7.75 -7.59 -22.69
C LEU A 88 6.79 -8.75 -22.97
N ASP A 89 7.31 -9.92 -23.32
CA ASP A 89 6.52 -11.13 -23.49
C ASP A 89 5.76 -11.47 -22.20
N GLY A 90 6.42 -11.42 -21.03
CA GLY A 90 5.79 -11.67 -19.75
C GLY A 90 4.75 -10.62 -19.33
N LEU A 91 4.88 -9.38 -19.81
CA LEU A 91 3.93 -8.30 -19.52
C LEU A 91 2.63 -8.43 -20.31
N PHE A 92 2.69 -8.90 -21.56
CA PHE A 92 1.54 -8.99 -22.46
C PHE A 92 0.94 -10.39 -22.58
N LEU A 93 1.72 -11.46 -22.31
CA LEU A 93 1.26 -12.85 -22.42
C LEU A 93 1.05 -13.45 -21.02
N PRO A 94 -0.21 -13.63 -20.58
CA PRO A 94 -0.50 -14.23 -19.28
C PRO A 94 -0.16 -15.72 -19.29
N ARG A 95 1.03 -16.08 -18.78
CA ARG A 95 1.46 -17.46 -18.57
C ARG A 95 1.69 -17.68 -17.08
N LEU A 96 0.91 -18.57 -16.48
CA LEU A 96 1.01 -18.87 -15.05
C LEU A 96 1.38 -20.34 -14.83
N PRO A 97 2.65 -20.65 -14.51
CA PRO A 97 3.02 -22.01 -14.14
C PRO A 97 2.42 -22.35 -12.77
N ALA A 98 2.01 -23.60 -12.57
CA ALA A 98 1.38 -24.07 -11.32
C ALA A 98 2.27 -23.82 -10.09
N SER A 99 3.59 -23.86 -10.25
CA SER A 99 4.58 -23.59 -9.19
C SER A 99 4.64 -22.13 -8.75
N ALA A 100 4.14 -21.18 -9.56
CA ALA A 100 4.14 -19.75 -9.26
C ALA A 100 2.76 -19.23 -8.81
N MET A 101 1.77 -20.12 -8.66
CA MET A 101 0.39 -19.75 -8.33
C MET A 101 0.32 -19.00 -6.99
N SER A 102 0.91 -19.54 -5.93
CA SER A 102 0.89 -18.89 -4.60
C SER A 102 1.52 -17.49 -4.64
N GLN A 103 2.66 -17.31 -5.32
CA GLN A 103 3.31 -16.01 -5.43
C GLN A 103 2.48 -15.03 -6.26
N ALA A 104 1.85 -15.49 -7.34
CA ALA A 104 1.00 -14.65 -8.18
C ALA A 104 -0.28 -14.21 -7.46
N VAL A 105 -0.93 -15.12 -6.74
CA VAL A 105 -2.08 -14.80 -5.88
C VAL A 105 -1.64 -13.85 -4.77
N GLY A 106 -0.45 -14.06 -4.19
CA GLY A 106 0.26 -13.15 -3.29
C GLY A 106 0.35 -11.72 -3.80
N MET A 107 0.89 -11.57 -5.01
CA MET A 107 1.02 -10.27 -5.67
C MET A 107 -0.35 -9.62 -5.88
N VAL A 108 -1.35 -10.35 -6.38
CA VAL A 108 -2.70 -9.80 -6.62
C VAL A 108 -3.36 -9.32 -5.33
N GLY A 109 -3.25 -10.09 -4.24
CA GLY A 109 -3.84 -9.75 -2.94
C GLY A 109 -3.28 -8.46 -2.34
N CYS A 110 -1.99 -8.20 -2.54
CA CYS A 110 -1.28 -7.06 -1.96
C CYS A 110 -1.36 -5.75 -2.78
N ILE A 111 -1.96 -5.76 -3.98
CA ILE A 111 -1.98 -4.56 -4.86
C ILE A 111 -2.88 -3.44 -4.31
N ILE A 112 -4.01 -3.77 -3.69
CA ILE A 112 -4.99 -2.77 -3.26
C ILE A 112 -4.85 -2.52 -1.76
N MET A 113 -4.37 -1.33 -1.41
CA MET A 113 -4.30 -0.86 -0.03
C MET A 113 -5.58 -0.09 0.33
N PRO A 114 -6.32 -0.47 1.39
CA PRO A 114 -7.62 0.13 1.70
C PRO A 114 -7.55 1.62 2.01
N HIS A 115 -6.49 2.08 2.69
CA HIS A 115 -6.34 3.49 3.05
C HIS A 115 -6.09 4.38 1.82
N ASN A 116 -5.50 3.85 0.74
CA ASN A 116 -5.29 4.61 -0.49
C ASN A 116 -6.61 4.92 -1.22
N LEU A 117 -7.64 4.07 -1.05
CA LEU A 117 -8.98 4.35 -1.57
C LEU A 117 -9.58 5.59 -0.90
N PHE A 118 -9.49 5.68 0.43
CA PHE A 118 -9.94 6.86 1.18
C PHE A 118 -9.11 8.10 0.86
N LEU A 119 -7.78 7.94 0.76
CA LEU A 119 -6.88 9.04 0.42
C LEU A 119 -7.20 9.63 -0.95
N HIS A 120 -7.36 8.79 -1.97
CA HIS A 120 -7.62 9.26 -3.33
C HIS A 120 -8.98 9.97 -3.43
N SER A 121 -10.02 9.43 -2.79
CA SER A 121 -11.33 10.10 -2.69
C SER A 121 -11.24 11.47 -2.04
N ALA A 122 -10.40 11.62 -1.01
CA ALA A 122 -10.19 12.90 -0.33
C ALA A 122 -9.34 13.89 -1.15
N LEU A 123 -8.30 13.42 -1.85
CA LEU A 123 -7.42 14.28 -2.66
C LEU A 123 -8.17 14.92 -3.83
N VAL A 124 -9.13 14.21 -4.43
CA VAL A 124 -10.00 14.76 -5.49
C VAL A 124 -10.81 15.97 -4.99
N GLN A 125 -11.17 16.01 -3.71
CA GLN A 125 -11.90 17.13 -3.08
C GLN A 125 -11.00 18.33 -2.73
N SER A 126 -9.67 18.19 -2.82
CA SER A 126 -8.75 19.29 -2.52
C SER A 126 -8.73 20.37 -3.59
N ARG A 127 -9.20 20.07 -4.81
CA ARG A 127 -9.33 21.03 -5.91
C ARG A 127 -10.79 21.47 -6.03
N VAL A 128 -10.98 22.76 -6.31
CA VAL A 128 -12.31 23.32 -6.57
C VAL A 128 -12.76 22.86 -7.96
N ILE A 129 -13.89 22.17 -8.02
CA ILE A 129 -14.54 21.75 -9.27
C ILE A 129 -15.78 22.63 -9.44
N GLU A 130 -15.87 23.34 -10.56
CA GLU A 130 -17.05 24.15 -10.85
C GLU A 130 -18.25 23.26 -11.24
N PRO A 131 -19.48 23.61 -10.83
CA PRO A 131 -20.67 22.87 -11.22
C PRO A 131 -20.79 22.74 -12.74
N GLY A 132 -21.02 21.53 -13.26
CA GLY A 132 -21.09 21.23 -14.69
C GLY A 132 -19.77 20.77 -15.32
N GLN A 133 -18.65 20.86 -14.61
CA GLN A 133 -17.34 20.36 -15.05
C GLN A 133 -16.97 18.99 -14.45
N GLU A 134 -17.90 18.32 -13.77
CA GLU A 134 -17.61 17.09 -13.03
C GLU A 134 -17.11 15.97 -13.95
N ARG A 135 -17.66 15.86 -15.17
CA ARG A 135 -17.22 14.86 -16.16
C ARG A 135 -15.80 15.10 -16.65
N GLU A 136 -15.44 16.36 -16.86
CA GLU A 136 -14.08 16.74 -17.26
C GLU A 136 -13.10 16.45 -16.12
N ALA A 137 -13.45 16.83 -14.88
CA ALA A 137 -12.67 16.53 -13.69
C ALA A 137 -12.45 15.02 -13.52
N ILE A 138 -13.49 14.19 -13.65
CA ILE A 138 -13.38 12.72 -13.58
C ILE A 138 -12.40 12.19 -14.64
N THR A 139 -12.43 12.73 -15.85
CA THR A 139 -11.54 12.30 -16.94
C THR A 139 -10.08 12.64 -16.62
N LEU A 140 -9.81 13.87 -16.17
CA LEU A 140 -8.48 14.31 -15.80
C LEU A 140 -7.91 13.51 -14.62
N TYR A 141 -8.70 13.32 -13.56
CA TYR A 141 -8.29 12.51 -12.42
C TYR A 141 -8.10 11.03 -12.79
N SER A 142 -8.89 10.51 -13.74
CA SER A 142 -8.71 9.15 -14.25
C SER A 142 -7.39 9.02 -15.02
N ILE A 143 -7.00 10.02 -15.80
CA ILE A 143 -5.71 10.05 -16.51
C ILE A 143 -4.55 10.13 -15.49
N GLU A 144 -4.65 11.02 -14.49
CA GLU A 144 -3.65 11.17 -13.43
C GLU A 144 -3.45 9.86 -12.66
N SER A 145 -4.54 9.24 -12.22
CA SER A 145 -4.53 7.97 -11.48
C SER A 145 -3.99 6.82 -12.35
N THR A 146 -4.38 6.76 -13.62
CA THR A 146 -3.87 5.75 -14.57
C THR A 146 -2.36 5.90 -14.78
N ALA A 147 -1.85 7.13 -14.92
CA ALA A 147 -0.42 7.38 -15.07
C ALA A 147 0.36 6.98 -13.81
N ALA A 148 -0.18 7.26 -12.61
CA ALA A 148 0.43 6.87 -11.35
C ALA A 148 0.50 5.34 -11.19
N ILE A 149 -0.61 4.63 -11.46
CA ILE A 149 -0.66 3.16 -11.40
C ILE A 149 0.24 2.54 -12.47
N ALA A 150 0.28 3.08 -13.70
CA ALA A 150 1.18 2.62 -14.75
C ALA A 150 2.66 2.76 -14.33
N THR A 151 3.01 3.86 -13.68
CA THR A 151 4.36 4.05 -13.11
C THR A 151 4.67 3.00 -12.04
N SER A 152 3.70 2.67 -11.18
CA SER A 152 3.86 1.60 -10.19
C SER A 152 4.05 0.23 -10.84
N VAL A 153 3.33 -0.07 -11.92
CA VAL A 153 3.52 -1.32 -12.68
C VAL A 153 4.94 -1.39 -13.23
N LEU A 154 5.44 -0.31 -13.84
CA LEU A 154 6.80 -0.27 -14.37
C LEU A 154 7.87 -0.50 -13.28
N ILE A 155 7.73 0.17 -12.13
CA ILE A 155 8.66 -0.01 -11.00
C ILE A 155 8.65 -1.47 -10.51
N ASN A 156 7.46 -2.05 -10.33
CA ASN A 156 7.34 -3.44 -9.89
C ASN A 156 7.90 -4.43 -10.91
N THR A 157 7.68 -4.19 -12.21
CA THR A 157 8.28 -4.98 -13.29
C THR A 157 9.80 -4.89 -13.26
N CYS A 158 10.38 -3.70 -13.04
CA CYS A 158 11.82 -3.55 -12.90
C CYS A 158 12.38 -4.37 -11.74
N VAL A 159 11.73 -4.33 -10.56
CA VAL A 159 12.15 -5.11 -9.39
C VAL A 159 12.10 -6.61 -9.69
N VAL A 160 10.98 -7.12 -10.20
CA VAL A 160 10.82 -8.55 -10.51
C VAL A 160 11.86 -9.00 -11.56
N ALA A 161 12.07 -8.22 -12.62
CA ALA A 161 13.01 -8.56 -13.68
C ALA A 161 14.47 -8.58 -13.19
N VAL A 162 14.85 -7.63 -12.33
CA VAL A 162 16.19 -7.57 -11.71
C VAL A 162 16.49 -8.83 -10.90
N PHE A 163 15.57 -9.24 -10.02
CA PHE A 163 15.77 -10.44 -9.21
C PHE A 163 15.66 -11.72 -10.03
N ALA A 164 14.76 -11.76 -11.03
CA ALA A 164 14.67 -12.89 -11.94
C ALA A 164 15.99 -13.10 -12.70
N ARG A 165 16.61 -12.02 -13.21
CA ARG A 165 17.86 -12.11 -13.97
C ARG A 165 19.04 -12.65 -13.15
N GLY A 166 19.10 -12.30 -11.87
CA GLY A 166 20.20 -12.68 -10.98
C GLY A 166 20.02 -14.02 -10.28
N PHE A 167 18.78 -14.38 -9.96
CA PHE A 167 18.53 -15.46 -8.99
C PHE A 167 17.52 -16.51 -9.45
N PHE A 168 16.81 -16.32 -10.58
CA PHE A 168 15.84 -17.32 -11.04
C PHE A 168 16.50 -18.68 -11.29
N GLY A 169 15.92 -19.74 -10.71
CA GLY A 169 16.46 -21.10 -10.80
C GLY A 169 17.66 -21.39 -9.87
N SER A 170 18.12 -20.42 -9.09
CA SER A 170 19.17 -20.63 -8.09
C SER A 170 18.62 -21.25 -6.79
N SER A 171 19.47 -21.93 -6.02
CA SER A 171 19.13 -22.43 -4.68
C SER A 171 18.88 -21.30 -3.67
N GLN A 172 19.37 -20.11 -3.95
CA GLN A 172 19.25 -18.92 -3.09
C GLN A 172 17.92 -18.20 -3.27
N ALA A 173 17.20 -18.41 -4.38
CA ALA A 173 15.98 -17.68 -4.72
C ALA A 173 14.92 -17.69 -3.60
N GLY A 174 14.73 -18.84 -2.93
CA GLY A 174 13.77 -18.98 -1.85
C GLY A 174 14.19 -18.33 -0.52
N ALA A 175 15.45 -17.93 -0.38
CA ALA A 175 15.99 -17.27 0.81
C ALA A 175 15.99 -15.74 0.70
N ILE A 176 15.67 -15.18 -0.47
CA ILE A 176 15.64 -13.73 -0.70
C ILE A 176 14.33 -13.17 -0.15
N GLY A 177 14.46 -12.32 0.86
CA GLY A 177 13.39 -11.54 1.47
C GLY A 177 13.73 -10.05 1.50
N LEU A 178 12.83 -9.24 2.05
CA LEU A 178 12.95 -7.77 2.05
C LEU A 178 14.27 -7.30 2.69
N ARG A 179 14.69 -7.95 3.77
CA ARG A 179 15.86 -7.56 4.56
C ARG A 179 17.20 -7.82 3.88
N ASN A 180 17.33 -8.96 3.19
CA ASN A 180 18.60 -9.42 2.61
C ASN A 180 18.69 -9.17 1.10
N ALA A 181 17.60 -8.79 0.43
CA ALA A 181 17.54 -8.46 -0.99
C ALA A 181 18.67 -7.51 -1.44
N GLY A 182 18.94 -6.45 -0.68
CA GLY A 182 20.01 -5.50 -0.99
C GLY A 182 21.41 -6.12 -0.88
N SER A 183 21.64 -6.97 0.12
CA SER A 183 22.92 -7.69 0.27
C SER A 183 23.14 -8.67 -0.87
N PHE A 184 22.11 -9.44 -1.25
CA PHE A 184 22.18 -10.34 -2.41
C PHE A 184 22.50 -9.58 -3.70
N LEU A 185 21.87 -8.43 -3.94
CA LEU A 185 22.19 -7.58 -5.08
C LEU A 185 23.65 -7.06 -5.03
N GLY A 186 24.12 -6.67 -3.85
CA GLY A 186 25.49 -6.23 -3.63
C GLY A 186 26.53 -7.32 -3.89
N GLU A 187 26.24 -8.54 -3.45
CA GLU A 187 27.11 -9.70 -3.66
C GLU A 187 27.14 -10.14 -5.13
N ALA A 188 25.99 -10.12 -5.82
CA ALA A 188 25.89 -10.55 -7.21
C ALA A 188 26.43 -9.52 -8.22
N TYR A 189 26.22 -8.23 -7.96
CA TYR A 189 26.45 -7.15 -8.93
C TYR A 189 27.34 -6.00 -8.44
N GLY A 190 27.75 -6.03 -7.17
CA GLY A 190 28.65 -5.06 -6.56
C GLY A 190 27.94 -4.02 -5.67
N GLU A 191 28.76 -3.42 -4.79
CA GLU A 191 28.33 -2.44 -3.78
C GLU A 191 27.49 -1.27 -4.32
N PRO A 192 27.75 -0.67 -5.50
CA PRO A 192 26.93 0.42 -6.01
C PRO A 192 25.45 0.05 -6.18
N LEU A 193 25.15 -1.20 -6.56
CA LEU A 193 23.76 -1.64 -6.76
C LEU A 193 23.03 -1.86 -5.42
N ARG A 194 23.75 -2.28 -4.38
CA ARG A 194 23.23 -2.31 -3.01
C ARG A 194 22.81 -0.91 -2.56
N ILE A 195 23.64 0.09 -2.85
CA ILE A 195 23.35 1.50 -2.49
C ILE A 195 22.13 2.00 -3.26
N ILE A 196 22.03 1.74 -4.56
CA ILE A 196 20.86 2.13 -5.37
C ILE A 196 19.57 1.48 -4.83
N TRP A 197 19.61 0.18 -4.51
CA TRP A 197 18.49 -0.52 -3.89
C TRP A 197 18.08 0.13 -2.57
N ALA A 198 19.06 0.40 -1.70
CA ALA A 198 18.81 0.95 -0.38
C ALA A 198 18.28 2.40 -0.43
N LEU A 199 18.72 3.22 -1.40
CA LEU A 199 18.15 4.55 -1.66
C LEU A 199 16.68 4.47 -2.09
N GLY A 200 16.37 3.58 -3.03
CA GLY A 200 14.99 3.37 -3.47
C GLY A 200 14.09 2.88 -2.32
N LEU A 201 14.59 1.95 -1.51
CA LEU A 201 13.85 1.42 -0.36
C LEU A 201 13.60 2.48 0.71
N CYS A 202 14.60 3.34 0.99
CA CYS A 202 14.42 4.51 1.86
C CYS A 202 13.34 5.45 1.31
N ALA A 203 13.41 5.79 0.02
CA ALA A 203 12.47 6.69 -0.61
C ALA A 203 11.02 6.16 -0.57
N ALA A 204 10.83 4.87 -0.83
CA ALA A 204 9.53 4.20 -0.72
C ALA A 204 8.95 4.29 0.70
N GLY A 205 9.74 3.95 1.73
CA GLY A 205 9.29 4.02 3.13
C GLY A 205 8.91 5.43 3.58
N GLN A 206 9.66 6.45 3.14
CA GLN A 206 9.36 7.85 3.45
C GLN A 206 8.12 8.36 2.71
N SER A 207 7.97 8.02 1.43
CA SER A 207 6.84 8.44 0.61
C SER A 207 5.50 7.95 1.19
N SER A 208 5.45 6.67 1.56
CA SER A 208 4.23 6.04 2.08
C SER A 208 3.87 6.54 3.49
N THR A 209 4.88 6.99 4.26
CA THR A 209 4.66 7.57 5.59
C THR A 209 3.74 8.78 5.56
N MET A 210 3.88 9.59 4.51
CA MET A 210 3.09 10.79 4.31
C MET A 210 1.65 10.44 3.91
N THR A 211 1.47 9.47 3.01
CA THR A 211 0.14 9.05 2.53
C THR A 211 -0.68 8.45 3.66
N GLY A 212 -0.08 7.67 4.56
CA GLY A 212 -0.76 7.14 5.75
C GLY A 212 -1.25 8.25 6.70
N ALA A 213 -0.43 9.27 6.94
CA ALA A 213 -0.81 10.41 7.79
C ALA A 213 -2.02 11.18 7.22
N TYR A 214 -2.01 11.45 5.90
CA TYR A 214 -3.13 12.10 5.23
C TYR A 214 -4.38 11.24 5.19
N ALA A 215 -4.27 9.99 4.73
CA ALA A 215 -5.38 9.05 4.62
C ALA A 215 -6.11 8.95 5.96
N GLY A 216 -5.32 8.81 7.03
CA GLY A 216 -5.84 8.85 8.38
C GLY A 216 -6.65 10.11 8.66
N GLN A 217 -6.05 11.29 8.45
CA GLN A 217 -6.69 12.57 8.79
C GLN A 217 -8.12 12.66 8.25
N TRP A 218 -8.29 12.30 6.99
CA TRP A 218 -9.58 12.28 6.31
C TRP A 218 -10.54 11.22 6.89
N VAL A 219 -10.06 10.00 7.11
CA VAL A 219 -10.86 8.91 7.70
C VAL A 219 -11.40 9.28 9.08
N MET A 220 -10.60 9.92 9.93
CA MET A 220 -11.03 10.35 11.27
C MET A 220 -12.00 11.54 11.22
N GLN A 221 -11.75 12.51 10.34
CA GLN A 221 -12.66 13.64 10.18
C GLN A 221 -14.00 13.22 9.56
N GLY A 222 -14.00 12.25 8.65
CA GLY A 222 -15.20 11.68 8.06
C GLY A 222 -16.00 10.86 9.06
N TYR A 223 -15.39 9.80 9.63
CA TYR A 223 -16.14 8.85 10.48
C TYR A 223 -16.41 9.33 11.91
N LEU A 224 -15.45 10.02 12.54
CA LEU A 224 -15.60 10.45 13.94
C LEU A 224 -15.95 11.94 14.08
N GLN A 225 -15.87 12.71 12.99
CA GLN A 225 -16.00 14.17 13.02
C GLN A 225 -15.06 14.86 14.02
N LEU A 226 -13.97 14.18 14.39
CA LEU A 226 -12.97 14.70 15.32
C LEU A 226 -11.89 15.48 14.57
N LYS A 227 -11.77 16.76 14.89
CA LYS A 227 -10.74 17.64 14.35
C LYS A 227 -9.53 17.65 15.26
N VAL A 228 -8.63 16.69 15.08
CA VAL A 228 -7.31 16.68 15.73
C VAL A 228 -6.30 17.40 14.85
N LYS A 229 -5.38 18.15 15.46
CA LYS A 229 -4.28 18.79 14.71
C LYS A 229 -3.42 17.71 14.03
N PRO A 230 -3.00 17.88 12.76
CA PRO A 230 -2.24 16.87 12.01
C PRO A 230 -1.02 16.34 12.77
N TRP A 231 -0.23 17.23 13.37
CA TRP A 231 0.96 16.86 14.15
C TRP A 231 0.66 15.96 15.36
N LYS A 232 -0.44 16.20 16.09
CA LYS A 232 -0.80 15.37 17.25
C LYS A 232 -1.14 13.96 16.81
N ARG A 233 -1.90 13.86 15.72
CA ARG A 233 -2.31 12.60 15.15
C ARG A 233 -1.11 11.82 14.63
N ALA A 234 -0.27 12.44 13.82
CA ALA A 234 0.90 11.78 13.26
C ALA A 234 1.83 11.22 14.35
N ILE A 235 2.02 11.95 15.46
CA ILE A 235 2.77 11.44 16.61
C ILE A 235 2.09 10.19 17.20
N ILE A 236 0.77 10.22 17.37
CA ILE A 236 0.03 9.08 17.94
C ILE A 236 0.13 7.85 17.02
N THR A 237 -0.19 7.99 15.73
CA THR A 237 -0.15 6.87 14.78
C THR A 237 1.27 6.34 14.59
N ARG A 238 2.27 7.22 14.50
CA ARG A 238 3.67 6.80 14.42
C ARG A 238 4.16 6.14 15.69
N SER A 239 3.75 6.60 16.87
CA SER A 239 4.10 5.92 18.12
C SER A 239 3.52 4.50 18.16
N MET A 240 2.28 4.33 17.70
CA MET A 240 1.64 3.01 17.61
C MET A 240 2.31 2.08 16.59
N ALA A 241 2.93 2.62 15.54
CA ALA A 241 3.69 1.83 14.57
C ALA A 241 5.15 1.55 15.01
N LEU A 242 5.83 2.54 15.58
CA LEU A 242 7.22 2.45 16.00
C LEU A 242 7.42 1.51 17.19
N VAL A 243 6.49 1.49 18.15
CA VAL A 243 6.61 0.65 19.36
C VAL A 243 6.69 -0.84 19.00
N PRO A 244 5.78 -1.43 18.20
CA PRO A 244 5.91 -2.80 17.71
C PRO A 244 7.23 -3.06 16.97
N CYS A 245 7.63 -2.14 16.07
CA CYS A 245 8.90 -2.27 15.32
C CYS A 245 10.12 -2.31 16.24
N LEU A 246 10.18 -1.42 17.23
CA LEU A 246 11.28 -1.38 18.20
C LEU A 246 11.29 -2.63 19.07
N LEU A 247 10.13 -3.06 19.57
CA LEU A 247 10.02 -4.28 20.36
C LEU A 247 10.52 -5.49 19.58
N VAL A 248 10.03 -5.70 18.36
CA VAL A 248 10.48 -6.82 17.50
C VAL A 248 11.98 -6.68 17.19
N SER A 249 12.47 -5.49 16.88
CA SER A 249 13.89 -5.26 16.61
C SER A 249 14.79 -5.54 17.83
N PHE A 250 14.35 -5.22 19.05
CA PHE A 250 15.12 -5.46 20.28
C PHE A 250 15.04 -6.92 20.73
N TYR A 251 13.84 -7.52 20.73
CA TYR A 251 13.63 -8.90 21.17
C TYR A 251 14.24 -9.93 20.23
N PHE A 252 14.11 -9.73 18.92
CA PHE A 252 14.65 -10.68 17.94
C PHE A 252 16.10 -10.41 17.56
N GLY A 253 16.76 -9.40 18.13
CA GLY A 253 18.22 -9.25 18.09
C GLY A 253 18.85 -9.32 16.69
N GLY A 254 18.18 -8.79 15.66
CA GLY A 254 18.65 -8.86 14.28
C GLY A 254 18.51 -10.23 13.59
N ASN A 255 17.83 -11.20 14.20
CA ASN A 255 17.44 -12.46 13.56
C ASN A 255 16.30 -12.19 12.56
N SER A 256 16.44 -12.72 11.34
CA SER A 256 15.62 -12.35 10.17
C SER A 256 14.14 -12.73 10.28
N GLY A 257 13.79 -13.80 11.00
CA GLY A 257 12.43 -14.35 11.01
C GLY A 257 11.36 -13.41 11.56
N GLY A 258 11.63 -12.68 12.65
CA GLY A 258 10.60 -11.92 13.36
C GLY A 258 9.99 -10.75 12.58
N LEU A 259 10.76 -10.12 11.69
CA LEU A 259 10.25 -9.01 10.86
C LEU A 259 9.51 -9.51 9.62
N ASP A 260 9.99 -10.59 9.00
CA ASP A 260 9.32 -11.20 7.87
C ASP A 260 7.97 -11.80 8.32
N GLU A 261 7.93 -12.41 9.51
CA GLU A 261 6.68 -12.84 10.18
C GLU A 261 5.76 -11.66 10.49
N LEU A 262 6.27 -10.59 11.11
CA LEU A 262 5.50 -9.38 11.37
C LEU A 262 4.91 -8.82 10.07
N ASN A 263 5.70 -8.73 9.00
CA ASN A 263 5.25 -8.27 7.70
C ASN A 263 4.14 -9.17 7.12
N SER A 264 4.26 -10.49 7.32
CA SER A 264 3.20 -11.44 6.94
C SER A 264 1.90 -11.16 7.68
N TYR A 265 1.94 -10.99 9.01
CA TYR A 265 0.76 -10.66 9.82
C TYR A 265 0.11 -9.33 9.42
N LEU A 266 0.91 -8.34 9.02
CA LEU A 266 0.41 -7.05 8.54
C LEU A 266 -0.31 -7.19 7.21
N ASN A 267 0.20 -8.02 6.29
CA ASN A 267 -0.51 -8.33 5.04
C ASN A 267 -1.87 -8.99 5.33
N ILE A 268 -1.92 -9.95 6.26
CA ILE A 268 -3.18 -10.57 6.72
C ILE A 268 -4.16 -9.51 7.24
N LEU A 269 -3.67 -8.55 8.03
CA LEU A 269 -4.49 -7.46 8.54
C LEU A 269 -5.05 -6.58 7.41
N GLN A 270 -4.24 -6.23 6.40
CA GLN A 270 -4.72 -5.47 5.23
C GLN A 270 -5.79 -6.25 4.45
N SER A 271 -5.57 -7.55 4.23
CA SER A 271 -6.51 -8.45 3.56
C SER A 271 -7.88 -8.46 4.24
N LEU A 272 -7.92 -8.45 5.58
CA LEU A 272 -9.16 -8.43 6.36
C LEU A 272 -9.89 -7.09 6.28
N VAL A 273 -9.16 -5.97 6.19
CA VAL A 273 -9.77 -4.63 6.17
C VAL A 273 -10.26 -4.23 4.78
N LEU A 274 -9.66 -4.77 3.71
CA LEU A 274 -9.96 -4.39 2.33
C LEU A 274 -11.46 -4.40 1.95
N PRO A 275 -12.25 -5.44 2.29
CA PRO A 275 -13.68 -5.47 1.94
C PRO A 275 -14.47 -4.29 2.51
N PHE A 276 -14.11 -3.80 3.70
CA PHE A 276 -14.77 -2.67 4.35
C PHE A 276 -14.55 -1.33 3.65
N ALA A 277 -13.50 -1.23 2.83
CA ALA A 277 -13.23 -0.05 2.02
C ALA A 277 -13.87 -0.18 0.62
N VAL A 278 -13.65 -1.32 -0.06
CA VAL A 278 -14.04 -1.48 -1.47
C VAL A 278 -15.54 -1.71 -1.66
N VAL A 279 -16.17 -2.51 -0.80
CA VAL A 279 -17.61 -2.86 -0.95
C VAL A 279 -18.49 -1.61 -0.84
N PRO A 280 -18.35 -0.75 0.19
CA PRO A 280 -19.12 0.49 0.24
C PRO A 280 -18.82 1.43 -0.93
N LEU A 281 -17.54 1.57 -1.31
CA LEU A 281 -17.11 2.41 -2.43
C LEU A 281 -17.82 2.01 -3.74
N LEU A 282 -17.80 0.73 -4.10
CA LEU A 282 -18.46 0.26 -5.32
C LEU A 282 -19.98 0.32 -5.25
N SER A 283 -20.55 0.16 -4.05
CA SER A 283 -21.98 0.29 -3.82
C SER A 283 -22.45 1.73 -4.05
N PHE A 284 -21.69 2.71 -3.54
CA PHE A 284 -21.98 4.13 -3.72
C PHE A 284 -21.70 4.59 -5.15
N ALA A 285 -20.53 4.26 -5.71
CA ALA A 285 -20.17 4.60 -7.09
C ALA A 285 -21.15 4.00 -8.12
N GLY A 286 -21.73 2.84 -7.81
CA GLY A 286 -22.71 2.15 -8.65
C GLY A 286 -24.18 2.50 -8.38
N SER A 287 -24.48 3.42 -7.45
CA SER A 287 -25.84 3.83 -7.09
C SER A 287 -26.25 5.12 -7.80
N ARG A 288 -27.32 5.06 -8.59
CA ARG A 288 -27.92 6.26 -9.20
C ARG A 288 -28.53 7.21 -8.17
N GLY A 289 -28.91 6.72 -6.99
CA GLY A 289 -29.45 7.57 -5.93
C GLY A 289 -28.40 8.50 -5.32
N ILE A 290 -27.12 8.12 -5.36
CA ILE A 290 -26.01 8.91 -4.82
C ILE A 290 -25.27 9.66 -5.93
N MET A 291 -24.88 8.95 -6.99
CA MET A 291 -24.05 9.49 -8.07
C MET A 291 -24.85 10.15 -9.21
N GLY A 292 -26.18 10.00 -9.23
CA GLY A 292 -27.03 10.51 -10.31
C GLY A 292 -26.57 10.02 -11.70
N ASP A 293 -26.38 10.97 -12.61
CA ASP A 293 -25.93 10.73 -14.00
C ASP A 293 -24.45 10.33 -14.12
N LEU A 294 -23.69 10.42 -13.03
CA LEU A 294 -22.28 10.02 -12.95
C LEU A 294 -22.09 8.60 -12.37
N ALA A 295 -23.18 7.87 -12.12
CA ALA A 295 -23.11 6.48 -11.67
C ALA A 295 -22.38 5.58 -12.67
N LEU A 296 -21.67 4.57 -12.16
CA LEU A 296 -20.96 3.60 -12.99
C LEU A 296 -21.89 2.95 -14.03
N SER A 297 -21.40 2.84 -15.27
CA SER A 297 -22.06 2.06 -16.31
C SER A 297 -22.18 0.58 -15.91
N ALA A 298 -23.14 -0.15 -16.47
CA ALA A 298 -23.33 -1.56 -16.13
C ALA A 298 -22.08 -2.42 -16.38
N SER A 299 -21.33 -2.14 -17.46
CA SER A 299 -20.07 -2.82 -17.78
C SER A 299 -18.96 -2.45 -16.80
N SER A 300 -18.77 -1.16 -16.49
CA SER A 300 -17.78 -0.71 -15.51
C SER A 300 -18.07 -1.27 -14.12
N LYS A 301 -19.36 -1.33 -13.73
CA LYS A 301 -19.81 -1.91 -12.47
C LYS A 301 -19.50 -3.41 -12.43
N ALA A 302 -19.84 -4.16 -13.48
CA ALA A 302 -19.52 -5.58 -13.57
C ALA A 302 -18.00 -5.84 -13.48
N LEU A 303 -17.19 -5.07 -14.23
CA LEU A 303 -15.73 -5.18 -14.21
C LEU A 303 -15.14 -4.89 -12.82
N ALA A 304 -15.60 -3.82 -12.17
CA ALA A 304 -15.13 -3.44 -10.84
C ALA A 304 -15.48 -4.49 -9.78
N TRP A 305 -16.69 -5.05 -9.82
CA TRP A 305 -17.10 -6.15 -8.94
C TRP A 305 -16.32 -7.44 -9.21
N CYS A 306 -16.06 -7.77 -10.47
CA CYS A 306 -15.22 -8.93 -10.82
C CYS A 306 -13.78 -8.77 -10.31
N ALA A 307 -13.16 -7.60 -10.52
CA ALA A 307 -11.81 -7.31 -10.03
C ALA A 307 -11.75 -7.34 -8.50
N THR A 308 -12.76 -6.79 -7.83
CA THR A 308 -12.88 -6.83 -6.36
C THR A 308 -13.06 -8.26 -5.86
N GLY A 309 -13.90 -9.06 -6.52
CA GLY A 309 -14.08 -10.48 -6.21
C GLY A 309 -12.77 -11.26 -6.33
N LEU A 310 -11.98 -11.01 -7.38
CA LEU A 310 -10.67 -11.61 -7.58
C LEU A 310 -9.69 -11.26 -6.46
N VAL A 311 -9.56 -9.97 -6.11
CA VAL A 311 -8.65 -9.52 -5.05
C VAL A 311 -9.09 -10.04 -3.68
N MET A 312 -10.40 -10.06 -3.38
CA MET A 312 -10.92 -10.65 -2.15
C MET A 312 -10.65 -12.16 -2.09
N ALA A 313 -10.86 -12.90 -3.18
CA ALA A 313 -10.57 -14.32 -3.25
C ALA A 313 -9.07 -14.61 -3.05
N ALA A 314 -8.20 -13.82 -3.69
CA ALA A 314 -6.75 -13.91 -3.52
C ALA A 314 -6.34 -13.66 -2.05
N ASN A 315 -6.91 -12.64 -1.42
CA ASN A 315 -6.67 -12.33 -0.02
C ASN A 315 -7.17 -13.42 0.95
N VAL A 316 -8.32 -14.05 0.66
CA VAL A 316 -8.79 -15.21 1.43
C VAL A 316 -7.87 -16.41 1.26
N TYR A 317 -7.38 -16.67 0.04
CA TYR A 317 -6.42 -17.74 -0.21
C TYR A 317 -5.13 -17.55 0.59
N LEU A 318 -4.53 -16.35 0.53
CA LEU A 318 -3.32 -16.02 1.29
C LEU A 318 -3.54 -16.12 2.80
N PHE A 319 -4.71 -15.69 3.27
CA PHE A 319 -5.08 -15.84 4.68
C PHE A 319 -5.05 -17.31 5.11
N ILE A 320 -5.65 -18.20 4.32
CA ILE A 320 -5.71 -19.65 4.62
C ILE A 320 -4.30 -20.27 4.58
N GLU A 321 -3.51 -19.92 3.56
CA GLU A 321 -2.14 -20.42 3.37
C GLU A 321 -1.22 -20.01 4.55
N GLN A 322 -1.24 -18.74 4.95
CA GLN A 322 -0.36 -18.22 6.00
C GLN A 322 -0.76 -18.64 7.42
N THR A 323 -2.05 -18.91 7.67
CA THR A 323 -2.53 -19.35 8.99
C THR A 323 -2.53 -20.87 9.15
N GLY A 324 -2.07 -21.62 8.14
CA GLY A 324 -2.01 -23.09 8.18
C GLY A 324 -3.37 -23.75 8.41
N GLY A 325 -4.46 -23.07 8.04
CA GLY A 325 -5.83 -23.52 8.31
C GLY A 325 -6.26 -23.50 9.79
N VAL A 326 -5.44 -22.98 10.71
CA VAL A 326 -5.78 -22.88 12.14
C VAL A 326 -5.78 -21.42 12.59
N VAL A 327 -6.86 -20.69 12.28
CA VAL A 327 -7.55 -19.79 13.24
C VAL A 327 -9.02 -19.64 12.80
N THR A 328 -9.88 -20.47 13.38
CA THR A 328 -11.35 -20.36 13.30
C THR A 328 -11.86 -19.00 13.79
N ALA A 329 -11.17 -18.33 14.71
CA ALA A 329 -11.57 -17.02 15.23
C ALA A 329 -11.37 -15.86 14.22
N GLY A 330 -10.33 -15.87 13.39
CA GLY A 330 -10.06 -14.81 12.40
C GLY A 330 -10.97 -14.91 11.18
N LEU A 331 -11.24 -16.15 10.72
CA LEU A 331 -12.26 -16.42 9.70
C LEU A 331 -13.66 -16.13 10.22
N VAL A 332 -13.99 -16.46 11.48
CA VAL A 332 -15.29 -16.12 12.06
C VAL A 332 -15.44 -14.62 12.27
N LEU A 333 -14.41 -13.89 12.73
CA LEU A 333 -14.47 -12.43 12.82
C LEU A 333 -14.56 -11.79 11.43
N GLY A 334 -13.75 -12.21 10.46
CA GLY A 334 -13.77 -11.73 9.08
C GLY A 334 -15.09 -12.00 8.38
N LEU A 335 -15.65 -13.21 8.55
CA LEU A 335 -16.96 -13.59 8.01
C LEU A 335 -18.11 -12.88 8.72
N LEU A 336 -18.08 -12.78 10.06
CA LEU A 336 -19.11 -12.05 10.83
C LEU A 336 -19.08 -10.56 10.53
N THR A 337 -17.89 -9.97 10.35
CA THR A 337 -17.77 -8.56 9.99
C THR A 337 -18.10 -8.33 8.51
N TYR A 338 -17.75 -9.24 7.60
CA TYR A 338 -18.21 -9.21 6.20
C TYR A 338 -19.73 -9.32 6.09
N ILE A 339 -20.35 -10.26 6.81
CA ILE A 339 -21.80 -10.41 6.93
C ILE A 339 -22.43 -9.17 7.57
N ALA A 340 -21.81 -8.59 8.60
CA ALA A 340 -22.28 -7.35 9.22
C ALA A 340 -22.15 -6.14 8.29
N GLY A 341 -21.13 -6.08 7.43
CA GLY A 341 -20.96 -5.04 6.41
C GLY A 341 -21.99 -5.17 5.28
N VAL A 342 -22.22 -6.39 4.79
CA VAL A 342 -23.27 -6.69 3.81
C VAL A 342 -24.67 -6.42 4.39
N ALA A 343 -24.91 -6.80 5.65
CA ALA A 343 -26.15 -6.51 6.36
C ALA A 343 -26.31 -5.01 6.62
N PHE A 344 -25.24 -4.27 6.96
CA PHE A 344 -25.28 -2.82 7.12
C PHE A 344 -25.68 -2.13 5.82
N VAL A 345 -25.09 -2.52 4.69
CA VAL A 345 -25.44 -1.96 3.36
C VAL A 345 -26.86 -2.36 2.93
N ALA A 346 -27.29 -3.59 3.24
CA ALA A 346 -28.65 -4.06 2.93
C ALA A 346 -29.74 -3.47 3.85
N LEU A 347 -29.37 -3.05 5.06
CA LEU A 347 -30.29 -2.51 6.08
C LEU A 347 -30.22 -0.98 6.22
N THR A 348 -29.23 -0.30 5.63
CA THR A 348 -29.25 1.16 5.54
C THR A 348 -30.43 1.57 4.64
N PRO A 349 -31.47 2.24 5.21
CA PRO A 349 -32.51 2.84 4.39
C PRO A 349 -31.84 3.88 3.49
N GLU A 350 -32.39 4.08 2.29
CA GLU A 350 -31.97 5.13 1.36
C GLU A 350 -31.69 6.41 2.13
N LEU A 351 -30.41 6.80 2.18
CA LEU A 351 -29.98 8.01 2.89
C LEU A 351 -30.79 9.18 2.33
N PRO A 352 -31.42 10.01 3.19
CA PRO A 352 -32.09 11.20 2.71
C PRO A 352 -31.09 12.06 1.92
N PRO A 353 -31.52 12.70 0.83
CA PRO A 353 -30.63 13.32 -0.16
C PRO A 353 -29.61 14.31 0.43
N ASP A 354 -29.90 14.92 1.58
CA ASP A 354 -29.01 15.87 2.26
C ASP A 354 -27.77 15.23 2.91
N ALA A 355 -27.78 13.92 3.18
CA ALA A 355 -26.65 13.20 3.79
C ALA A 355 -25.66 12.66 2.74
N ALA A 356 -26.12 12.37 1.52
CA ALA A 356 -25.28 11.90 0.42
C ALA A 356 -24.27 12.96 -0.06
N MET A 357 -24.56 14.24 0.19
CA MET A 357 -23.70 15.36 -0.17
C MET A 357 -22.54 15.59 0.84
N ARG A 358 -22.53 14.87 1.98
CA ARG A 358 -21.58 15.08 3.09
C ARG A 358 -20.70 13.84 3.41
N ALA A 359 -20.85 12.75 2.66
CA ALA A 359 -20.06 11.52 2.81
C ALA A 359 -19.05 11.39 1.65
#